data_AF-A0A954FDN6-F1
#
_entry.id   AF-A0A954FDN6-F1
#
_cell.length_a   1.000
_cell.length_b   1.000
_cell.length_c   1.000
_cell.angle_alpha   90.00
_cell.angle_beta   90.00
_cell.angle_gamma   90.00
#
_symmetry.space_group_name_H-M   'P 1'
#
loop_
_entity.id
_entity.type
_entity.pdbx_description
1 polymer ?
#
loop_
_entity_poly.entity_id
_entity_poly.type
_entity_poly.pdbx_seq_one_letter_code
_entity_poly.pdbx_strand_id
1 'polypeptide(L)'
;MSEPVEHTAVSEYQFLVENHLKIIYPGIDHTSFARELIQLMCPDGTCQIPQTHQNHWDQNNVVMITYGDSLLTEEQQPLETLLQFSEEFLKDTINGIHILPFFPYSSDDGFSIIDYYQVNPGLGDWSHINAIAENFQLMSDLVINHCSSKSEWFQQFRRGESPGKDYFFCASPEDDLSEVVRPRTSDLLCPIETPDGTRYVWCTFSHDQVDLNFADPDLLREIVKIIKLYLDHGVKIFRLDAIAFIWKVAGTSCLSLPETHEIVRLFRTLIQFVAPTAMIITE
;
A
#
# COMPACT_ATOMS: atom_id res chain seq x y z
N MET A 1 -24.71 23.72 31.08
CA MET A 1 -25.09 23.76 29.65
C MET A 1 -23.85 23.35 28.88
N SER A 2 -23.75 22.10 28.46
CA SER A 2 -22.69 21.65 27.57
C SER A 2 -22.93 22.29 26.21
N GLU A 3 -21.94 23.00 25.69
CA GLU A 3 -21.95 23.48 24.31
C GLU A 3 -22.17 22.28 23.36
N PRO A 4 -23.00 22.42 22.31
CA PRO A 4 -23.15 21.37 21.32
C PRO A 4 -21.77 21.17 20.66
N VAL A 5 -21.25 19.95 20.69
CA VAL A 5 -20.02 19.60 19.99
C VAL A 5 -20.26 19.86 18.51
N GLU A 6 -19.58 20.86 17.94
CA GLU A 6 -19.58 21.11 16.50
C GLU A 6 -19.03 19.86 15.80
N HIS A 7 -19.89 19.19 15.04
CA HIS A 7 -19.52 18.00 14.27
C HIS A 7 -18.72 18.43 13.04
N THR A 8 -17.41 18.57 13.20
CA THR A 8 -16.48 18.95 12.13
C THR A 8 -16.01 17.72 11.36
N ALA A 9 -15.55 17.92 10.11
CA ALA A 9 -14.94 16.86 9.32
C ALA A 9 -13.77 16.20 10.05
N VAL A 10 -12.93 16.99 10.74
CA VAL A 10 -11.79 16.49 11.52
C VAL A 10 -12.25 15.62 12.70
N SER A 11 -13.29 16.03 13.44
CA SER A 11 -13.80 15.23 14.56
C SER A 11 -14.41 13.91 14.12
N GLU A 12 -15.11 13.89 12.99
CA GLU A 12 -15.65 12.65 12.42
C GLU A 12 -14.52 11.74 11.91
N TYR A 13 -13.56 12.32 11.21
CA TYR A 13 -12.38 11.63 10.71
C TYR A 13 -11.63 10.93 11.86
N GLN A 14 -11.33 11.68 12.93
CA GLN A 14 -10.68 11.16 14.13
C GLN A 14 -11.49 10.02 14.77
N PHE A 15 -12.81 10.21 14.95
CA PHE A 15 -13.67 9.19 15.55
C PHE A 15 -13.66 7.87 14.76
N LEU A 16 -13.74 7.94 13.44
CA LEU A 16 -13.74 6.75 12.58
C LEU A 16 -12.39 6.03 12.61
N VAL A 17 -11.28 6.78 12.49
CA VAL A 17 -9.93 6.22 12.57
C VAL A 17 -9.68 5.56 13.93
N GLU A 18 -10.07 6.19 15.04
CA GLU A 18 -9.94 5.60 16.37
C GLU A 18 -10.69 4.26 16.50
N ASN A 19 -11.88 4.13 15.90
CA ASN A 19 -12.65 2.90 15.97
C ASN A 19 -12.00 1.76 15.19
N HIS A 20 -11.42 2.03 14.03
CA HIS A 20 -10.62 1.05 13.30
C HIS A 20 -9.40 0.61 14.14
N LEU A 21 -8.67 1.56 14.72
CA LEU A 21 -7.48 1.29 15.51
C LEU A 21 -7.76 0.47 16.78
N LYS A 22 -8.94 0.63 17.41
CA LYS A 22 -9.35 -0.21 18.57
C LYS A 22 -9.46 -1.68 18.21
N ILE A 23 -9.85 -2.00 16.98
CA ILE A 23 -10.00 -3.36 16.50
C ILE A 23 -8.64 -3.93 16.12
N ILE A 24 -7.83 -3.17 15.37
CA ILE A 24 -6.53 -3.65 14.85
C ILE A 24 -5.47 -3.69 15.96
N TYR A 25 -5.42 -2.66 16.82
CA TYR A 25 -4.39 -2.49 17.85
C TYR A 25 -5.02 -2.16 19.22
N PRO A 26 -5.61 -3.14 19.93
CA PRO A 26 -6.31 -2.88 21.19
C PRO A 26 -5.44 -2.30 22.31
N GLY A 27 -4.11 -2.45 22.22
CA GLY A 27 -3.15 -2.11 23.30
C GLY A 27 -2.47 -0.74 23.22
N ILE A 28 -2.84 0.15 22.30
CA ILE A 28 -2.17 1.46 22.10
C ILE A 28 -3.07 2.65 22.46
N ASP A 29 -2.49 3.85 22.54
CA ASP A 29 -3.24 5.11 22.63
C ASP A 29 -3.85 5.45 21.26
N HIS A 30 -5.11 5.02 21.05
CA HIS A 30 -5.83 5.19 19.79
C HIS A 30 -6.02 6.67 19.41
N THR A 31 -6.24 7.54 20.39
CA THR A 31 -6.51 8.96 20.14
C THR A 31 -5.26 9.68 19.66
N SER A 32 -4.12 9.45 20.32
CA SER A 32 -2.84 10.00 19.87
C SER A 32 -2.47 9.47 18.49
N PHE A 33 -2.62 8.16 18.28
CA PHE A 33 -2.23 7.53 17.02
C PHE A 33 -3.15 7.93 15.85
N ALA A 34 -4.46 8.04 16.07
CA ALA A 34 -5.39 8.53 15.05
C ALA A 34 -5.02 9.95 14.59
N ARG A 35 -4.70 10.85 15.53
CA ARG A 35 -4.26 12.22 15.19
C ARG A 35 -2.97 12.21 14.38
N GLU A 36 -2.02 11.35 14.72
CA GLU A 36 -0.78 11.19 13.98
C GLU A 36 -1.06 10.76 12.53
N LEU A 37 -1.86 9.71 12.31
CA LEU A 37 -2.20 9.23 10.98
C LEU A 37 -2.96 10.29 10.15
N ILE A 38 -3.88 11.02 10.79
CA ILE A 38 -4.61 12.13 10.15
C ILE A 38 -3.65 13.26 9.78
N GLN A 39 -2.70 13.62 10.65
CA GLN A 39 -1.70 14.65 10.37
C GLN A 39 -0.78 14.25 9.21
N LEU A 40 -0.42 12.96 9.08
CA LEU A 40 0.33 12.46 7.93
C LEU A 40 -0.48 12.60 6.63
N MET A 41 -1.75 12.22 6.66
CA MET A 41 -2.62 12.27 5.48
C MET A 41 -3.03 13.70 5.10
N CYS A 42 -3.12 14.60 6.07
CA CYS A 42 -3.72 15.92 5.93
C CYS A 42 -2.95 16.96 6.74
N PRO A 43 -1.69 17.28 6.37
CA PRO A 43 -0.84 18.13 7.19
C PRO A 43 -1.37 19.56 7.34
N ASP A 44 -2.10 20.06 6.34
CA ASP A 44 -2.69 21.39 6.31
C ASP A 44 -4.09 21.44 6.96
N GLY A 45 -4.60 20.31 7.46
CA GLY A 45 -5.94 20.21 8.08
C GLY A 45 -7.11 20.20 7.08
N THR A 46 -6.84 20.25 5.77
CA THR A 46 -7.84 20.15 4.70
C THR A 46 -8.40 18.72 4.54
N CYS A 47 -9.50 18.43 5.22
CA CYS A 47 -10.28 17.21 5.02
C CYS A 47 -11.77 17.52 4.87
N GLN A 48 -12.53 16.61 4.25
CA GLN A 48 -13.97 16.74 4.07
C GLN A 48 -14.68 15.43 4.41
N ILE A 49 -15.91 15.54 4.89
CA ILE A 49 -16.75 14.38 5.16
C ILE A 49 -17.11 13.75 3.80
N PRO A 50 -16.74 12.48 3.55
CA PRO A 50 -17.06 11.83 2.28
C PRO A 50 -18.58 11.70 2.10
N GLN A 51 -19.06 11.87 0.87
CA GLN A 51 -20.47 11.60 0.56
C GLN A 51 -20.74 10.09 0.62
N THR A 52 -21.78 9.70 1.35
CA THR A 52 -22.20 8.29 1.41
C THR A 52 -22.92 7.88 0.12
N HIS A 53 -22.80 6.60 -0.25
CA HIS A 53 -23.52 5.98 -1.38
C HIS A 53 -23.23 6.59 -2.77
N GLN A 54 -22.08 7.23 -2.96
CA GLN A 54 -21.63 7.70 -4.27
C GLN A 54 -20.72 6.65 -4.92
N ASN A 55 -21.01 6.32 -6.19
CA ASN A 55 -20.08 5.55 -7.01
C ASN A 55 -19.14 6.53 -7.73
N HIS A 56 -17.83 6.29 -7.65
CA HIS A 56 -16.80 7.07 -8.34
C HIS A 56 -16.43 6.50 -9.71
N TRP A 57 -17.18 5.48 -10.15
CA TRP A 57 -17.05 4.84 -11.45
C TRP A 57 -18.41 4.38 -11.97
N ASP A 58 -18.53 4.30 -13.29
CA ASP A 58 -19.70 3.81 -14.02
C ASP A 58 -19.27 3.10 -15.32
N GLN A 59 -20.22 2.80 -16.20
CA GLN A 59 -19.96 2.13 -17.48
C GLN A 59 -19.08 2.93 -18.46
N ASN A 60 -18.84 4.22 -18.21
CA ASN A 60 -17.97 5.07 -19.03
C ASN A 60 -16.50 4.99 -18.58
N ASN A 61 -16.20 4.38 -17.44
CA ASN A 61 -14.81 4.16 -17.00
C ASN A 61 -14.20 3.00 -17.78
N VAL A 62 -13.21 3.33 -18.61
CA VAL A 62 -12.46 2.37 -19.41
C VAL A 62 -10.99 2.54 -19.05
N VAL A 63 -10.42 1.51 -18.43
CA VAL A 63 -9.05 1.53 -17.89
C VAL A 63 -8.17 0.59 -18.69
N MET A 64 -7.03 1.10 -19.16
CA MET A 64 -5.96 0.28 -19.73
C MET A 64 -5.00 -0.17 -18.62
N ILE A 65 -4.61 -1.44 -18.60
CA ILE A 65 -3.55 -1.96 -17.73
C ILE A 65 -2.30 -2.20 -18.57
N THR A 66 -1.15 -1.71 -18.14
CA THR A 66 0.12 -1.83 -18.88
C THR A 66 1.32 -1.79 -17.94
N TYR A 67 2.45 -2.36 -18.35
CA TYR A 67 3.73 -2.00 -17.76
C TYR A 67 4.20 -0.65 -18.29
N GLY A 68 4.99 0.09 -17.49
CA GLY A 68 5.52 1.40 -17.86
C GLY A 68 6.47 1.37 -19.08
N ASP A 69 7.00 0.19 -19.42
CA ASP A 69 7.94 -0.08 -20.51
C ASP A 69 7.38 -1.01 -21.60
N SER A 70 6.06 -1.20 -21.64
CA SER A 70 5.42 -1.96 -22.74
C SER A 70 5.56 -1.26 -24.10
N LEU A 71 5.79 0.05 -24.11
CA LEU A 71 5.99 0.88 -25.29
C LEU A 71 7.31 1.63 -25.15
N LEU A 72 8.17 1.53 -26.16
CA LEU A 72 9.53 2.04 -26.10
C LEU A 72 9.87 2.81 -27.38
N THR A 73 10.63 3.88 -27.20
CA THR A 73 11.37 4.57 -28.26
C THR A 73 12.85 4.65 -27.87
N GLU A 74 13.74 4.91 -28.83
CA GLU A 74 15.18 5.00 -28.54
C GLU A 74 15.57 6.32 -27.82
N GLU A 75 14.72 7.35 -27.90
CA GLU A 75 15.09 8.73 -27.55
C GLU A 75 14.47 9.23 -26.24
N GLN A 76 13.49 8.52 -25.67
CA GLN A 76 12.68 9.00 -24.54
C GLN A 76 12.60 7.98 -23.41
N GLN A 77 12.23 8.46 -22.22
CA GLN A 77 11.92 7.58 -21.10
C GLN A 77 10.64 6.78 -21.39
N PRO A 78 10.53 5.53 -20.90
CA PRO A 78 9.36 4.70 -21.14
C PRO A 78 8.02 5.34 -20.74
N LEU A 79 7.96 6.01 -19.58
CA LEU A 79 6.72 6.68 -19.14
C LEU A 79 6.34 7.87 -20.02
N GLU A 80 7.31 8.59 -20.59
CA GLU A 80 7.05 9.64 -21.57
C GLU A 80 6.45 9.05 -22.86
N THR A 81 7.05 7.96 -23.34
CA THR A 81 6.55 7.23 -24.52
C THR A 81 5.11 6.74 -24.30
N LEU A 82 4.84 6.16 -23.13
CA LEU A 82 3.51 5.69 -22.75
C LEU A 82 2.49 6.83 -22.75
N LEU A 83 2.84 7.99 -22.18
CA LEU A 83 1.96 9.16 -22.17
C LEU A 83 1.63 9.61 -23.59
N GLN A 84 2.65 9.84 -24.43
CA GLN A 84 2.46 10.30 -25.81
C GLN A 84 1.60 9.34 -26.63
N PHE A 85 1.87 8.04 -26.52
CA PHE A 85 1.04 7.02 -27.18
C PHE A 85 -0.41 7.05 -26.67
N SER A 86 -0.61 7.16 -25.36
CA SER A 86 -1.96 7.17 -24.78
C SER A 86 -2.75 8.40 -25.20
N GLU A 87 -2.11 9.57 -25.26
CA GLU A 87 -2.71 10.82 -25.73
C GLU A 87 -3.01 10.81 -27.23
N GLU A 88 -2.14 10.23 -28.05
CA GLU A 88 -2.32 10.20 -29.50
C GLU A 88 -3.38 9.18 -29.92
N PHE A 89 -3.37 7.99 -29.33
CA PHE A 89 -4.13 6.86 -29.84
C PHE A 89 -5.31 6.43 -28.95
N LEU A 90 -5.29 6.73 -27.65
CA LEU A 90 -6.22 6.11 -26.69
C LEU A 90 -7.11 7.10 -25.93
N LYS A 91 -6.78 8.39 -25.84
CA LYS A 91 -7.50 9.38 -25.01
C LYS A 91 -9.00 9.50 -25.29
N ASP A 92 -9.44 9.20 -26.51
CA ASP A 92 -10.85 9.26 -26.90
C ASP A 92 -11.61 7.96 -26.55
N THR A 93 -10.90 6.92 -26.06
CA THR A 93 -11.44 5.60 -25.73
C THR A 93 -11.28 5.23 -24.26
N ILE A 94 -10.15 5.60 -23.64
CA ILE A 94 -9.85 5.30 -22.23
C ILE A 94 -9.80 6.59 -21.42
N ASN A 95 -10.11 6.49 -20.13
CA ASN A 95 -10.00 7.60 -19.18
C ASN A 95 -9.17 7.26 -17.94
N GLY A 96 -8.69 6.02 -17.82
CA GLY A 96 -7.77 5.61 -16.77
C GLY A 96 -6.66 4.73 -17.30
N ILE A 97 -5.53 4.78 -16.61
CA ILE A 97 -4.37 3.93 -16.88
C ILE A 97 -3.92 3.33 -15.55
N HIS A 98 -3.91 2.00 -15.48
CA HIS A 98 -3.22 1.25 -14.44
C HIS A 98 -1.81 0.93 -14.94
N ILE A 99 -0.84 1.61 -14.34
CA ILE A 99 0.57 1.30 -14.53
C ILE A 99 0.91 0.24 -13.49
N LEU A 100 1.24 -0.97 -13.94
CA LEU A 100 1.78 -2.04 -13.10
C LEU A 100 3.05 -1.55 -12.37
N PRO A 101 3.46 -2.19 -11.26
CA PRO A 101 4.33 -1.55 -10.28
C PRO A 101 5.55 -0.85 -10.92
N PHE A 102 5.59 0.48 -10.78
CA PHE A 102 6.59 1.33 -11.42
C PHE A 102 7.71 1.75 -10.47
N PHE A 103 7.84 1.08 -9.33
CA PHE A 103 8.90 1.31 -8.34
C PHE A 103 10.12 0.43 -8.65
N PRO A 104 11.33 0.74 -8.12
CA PRO A 104 12.44 -0.19 -8.16
C PRO A 104 12.04 -1.54 -7.56
N TYR A 105 12.34 -2.63 -8.26
CA TYR A 105 11.98 -3.99 -7.85
C TYR A 105 13.14 -4.95 -8.12
N SER A 106 13.11 -6.13 -7.48
CA SER A 106 14.16 -7.15 -7.60
C SER A 106 13.74 -8.41 -8.34
N SER A 107 12.44 -8.73 -8.36
CA SER A 107 11.86 -9.89 -9.03
C SER A 107 10.34 -9.73 -9.20
N ASP A 108 9.68 -10.77 -9.71
CA ASP A 108 8.22 -10.87 -9.90
C ASP A 108 7.63 -9.71 -10.70
N ASP A 109 8.30 -9.32 -11.78
CA ASP A 109 7.87 -8.29 -12.74
C ASP A 109 7.27 -7.04 -12.09
N GLY A 110 7.94 -6.51 -11.06
CA GLY A 110 7.51 -5.31 -10.34
C GLY A 110 6.96 -5.55 -8.93
N PHE A 111 6.51 -6.75 -8.60
CA PHE A 111 5.82 -7.01 -7.33
C PHE A 111 6.77 -7.28 -6.14
N SER A 112 8.07 -7.37 -6.35
CA SER A 112 9.07 -7.39 -5.26
C SER A 112 9.72 -6.01 -5.07
N ILE A 113 9.02 -5.10 -4.39
CA ILE A 113 9.39 -3.67 -4.28
C ILE A 113 10.64 -3.46 -3.40
N ILE A 114 11.64 -2.76 -3.93
CA ILE A 114 12.87 -2.35 -3.22
C ILE A 114 12.66 -1.01 -2.51
N ASP A 115 12.05 -0.03 -3.17
CA ASP A 115 11.86 1.33 -2.65
C ASP A 115 10.52 1.91 -3.09
N TYR A 116 9.65 2.20 -2.12
CA TYR A 116 8.32 2.77 -2.35
C TYR A 116 8.33 4.27 -2.65
N TYR A 117 9.42 4.98 -2.36
CA TYR A 117 9.48 6.45 -2.38
C TYR A 117 9.98 7.04 -3.69
N GLN A 118 10.45 6.21 -4.62
CA GLN A 118 10.92 6.64 -5.94
C GLN A 118 10.33 5.80 -7.06
N VAL A 119 10.09 6.43 -8.20
CA VAL A 119 9.84 5.72 -9.46
C VAL A 119 11.11 4.99 -9.89
N ASN A 120 10.96 3.85 -10.57
CA ASN A 120 12.07 3.11 -11.15
C ASN A 120 12.80 4.00 -12.16
N PRO A 121 14.10 4.31 -11.96
CA PRO A 121 14.84 5.19 -12.86
C PRO A 121 14.94 4.67 -14.30
N GLY A 122 14.71 3.36 -14.53
CA GLY A 122 14.62 2.79 -15.87
C GLY A 122 13.32 3.14 -16.61
N LEU A 123 12.29 3.60 -15.89
CA LEU A 123 10.99 4.01 -16.45
C LEU A 123 10.86 5.53 -16.56
N GLY A 124 11.46 6.27 -15.62
CA GLY A 124 11.38 7.73 -15.52
C GLY A 124 11.46 8.18 -14.06
N ASP A 125 10.68 9.21 -13.72
CA ASP A 125 10.59 9.77 -12.37
C ASP A 125 9.15 10.20 -12.03
N TRP A 126 8.94 10.78 -10.84
CA TRP A 126 7.63 11.27 -10.42
C TRP A 126 7.04 12.35 -11.32
N SER A 127 7.85 13.13 -12.06
CA SER A 127 7.31 14.14 -12.98
C SER A 127 6.57 13.50 -14.16
N HIS A 128 7.04 12.33 -14.61
CA HIS A 128 6.38 11.56 -15.66
C HIS A 128 5.07 10.95 -15.16
N ILE A 129 5.06 10.41 -13.94
CA ILE A 129 3.84 9.91 -13.30
C ILE A 129 2.81 11.03 -13.13
N ASN A 130 3.22 12.20 -12.66
CA ASN A 130 2.36 13.37 -12.54
C ASN A 130 1.75 13.78 -13.90
N ALA A 131 2.56 13.81 -14.96
CA ALA A 131 2.07 14.14 -16.30
C ALA A 131 1.02 13.15 -16.82
N ILE A 132 1.15 11.86 -16.49
CA ILE A 132 0.12 10.86 -16.80
C ILE A 132 -1.14 11.10 -15.97
N ALA A 133 -0.99 11.37 -14.66
CA ALA A 133 -2.11 11.62 -13.75
C ALA A 133 -2.89 12.92 -14.05
N GLU A 134 -2.29 13.89 -14.75
CA GLU A 134 -2.96 15.10 -15.23
C GLU A 134 -3.99 14.80 -16.33
N ASN A 135 -3.71 13.80 -17.17
CA ASN A 135 -4.53 13.47 -18.35
C ASN A 135 -5.42 12.24 -18.14
N PHE A 136 -5.04 11.31 -17.28
CA PHE A 136 -5.73 10.05 -17.05
C PHE A 136 -5.97 9.80 -15.55
N GLN A 137 -7.05 9.06 -15.23
CA GLN A 137 -7.22 8.50 -13.89
C GLN A 137 -6.14 7.44 -13.64
N LEU A 138 -5.09 7.84 -12.92
CA LEU A 138 -3.97 6.95 -12.62
C LEU A 138 -4.36 5.93 -11.55
N MET A 139 -4.17 4.65 -11.89
CA MET A 139 -4.20 3.53 -10.97
C MET A 139 -2.77 3.02 -10.72
N SER A 140 -2.44 2.77 -9.46
CA SER A 140 -1.17 2.21 -9.03
C SER A 140 -1.40 1.02 -8.11
N ASP A 141 -0.52 0.03 -8.21
CA ASP A 141 -0.42 -1.03 -7.21
C ASP A 141 0.15 -0.48 -5.90
N LEU A 142 -0.53 -0.81 -4.80
CA LEU A 142 -0.04 -0.65 -3.45
C LEU A 142 0.39 -2.04 -2.93
N VAL A 143 1.61 -2.43 -3.26
CA VAL A 143 2.18 -3.74 -2.92
C VAL A 143 2.72 -3.70 -1.49
N ILE A 144 1.83 -3.93 -0.53
CA ILE A 144 2.14 -3.72 0.90
C ILE A 144 2.01 -4.99 1.74
N ASN A 145 1.63 -6.15 1.19
CA ASN A 145 1.72 -7.39 1.96
C ASN A 145 3.19 -7.76 2.27
N HIS A 146 4.07 -7.48 1.33
CA HIS A 146 5.46 -7.89 1.33
C HIS A 146 6.32 -6.84 0.63
N CYS A 147 7.62 -6.87 0.88
CA CYS A 147 8.60 -6.11 0.11
C CYS A 147 9.82 -6.96 -0.23
N SER A 148 10.70 -6.41 -1.06
CA SER A 148 11.90 -7.09 -1.52
C SER A 148 12.87 -7.40 -0.38
N SER A 149 13.50 -8.57 -0.44
CA SER A 149 14.67 -8.93 0.36
C SER A 149 15.89 -8.02 0.10
N LYS A 150 15.84 -7.18 -0.94
CA LYS A 150 16.83 -6.15 -1.26
C LYS A 150 16.44 -4.74 -0.79
N SER A 151 15.24 -4.58 -0.21
CA SER A 151 14.81 -3.29 0.37
C SER A 151 15.67 -2.86 1.54
N GLU A 152 15.76 -1.55 1.78
CA GLU A 152 16.49 -1.02 2.93
C GLU A 152 15.86 -1.46 4.25
N TRP A 153 14.53 -1.59 4.32
CA TRP A 153 13.86 -2.14 5.50
C TRP A 153 14.36 -3.55 5.82
N PHE A 154 14.49 -4.42 4.81
CA PHE A 154 15.00 -5.77 5.07
C PHE A 154 16.49 -5.79 5.40
N GLN A 155 17.29 -4.89 4.83
CA GLN A 155 18.69 -4.77 5.25
C GLN A 155 18.80 -4.27 6.71
N GLN A 156 17.95 -3.34 7.13
CA GLN A 156 17.84 -2.91 8.53
C GLN A 156 17.44 -4.08 9.43
N PHE A 157 16.48 -4.91 9.02
CA PHE A 157 16.11 -6.14 9.74
C PHE A 157 17.30 -7.07 9.96
N ARG A 158 18.10 -7.33 8.92
CA ARG A 158 19.31 -8.16 9.02
C ARG A 158 20.37 -7.57 9.94
N ARG A 159 20.42 -6.23 10.06
CA ARG A 159 21.34 -5.52 10.95
C ARG A 159 20.78 -5.26 12.35
N GLY A 160 19.51 -5.60 12.62
CA GLY A 160 18.83 -5.28 13.89
C GLY A 160 18.58 -3.78 14.09
N GLU A 161 18.49 -3.01 13.00
CA GLU A 161 18.37 -1.55 13.03
C GLU A 161 16.91 -1.09 12.87
N SER A 162 16.52 -0.06 13.61
CA SER A 162 15.22 0.60 13.42
C SER A 162 15.26 1.52 12.20
N PRO A 163 14.13 1.70 11.49
CA PRO A 163 12.83 1.10 11.83
C PRO A 163 12.66 -0.36 11.36
N GLY A 164 13.37 -0.82 10.33
CA GLY A 164 13.08 -2.09 9.65
C GLY A 164 13.17 -3.38 10.47
N LYS A 165 13.83 -3.38 11.64
CA LYS A 165 13.95 -4.57 12.52
C LYS A 165 12.61 -5.19 12.98
N ASP A 166 11.54 -4.39 13.04
CA ASP A 166 10.22 -4.82 13.53
C ASP A 166 9.18 -4.97 12.39
N TYR A 167 9.54 -4.58 11.17
CA TYR A 167 8.61 -4.51 10.03
C TYR A 167 8.30 -5.85 9.36
N PHE A 168 9.00 -6.93 9.68
CA PHE A 168 8.82 -8.24 9.03
C PHE A 168 8.23 -9.26 9.98
N PHE A 169 7.26 -10.02 9.47
CA PHE A 169 6.64 -11.06 10.29
C PHE A 169 7.60 -12.24 10.42
N CYS A 170 7.83 -12.67 11.66
CA CYS A 170 8.62 -13.85 11.97
C CYS A 170 7.75 -14.86 12.72
N ALA A 171 7.90 -16.13 12.38
CA ALA A 171 7.32 -17.23 13.13
C ALA A 171 8.43 -18.11 13.73
N SER A 172 8.08 -18.98 14.67
CA SER A 172 8.96 -20.04 15.13
C SER A 172 8.79 -21.27 14.22
N PRO A 173 9.86 -22.04 13.93
CA PRO A 173 9.74 -23.33 13.25
C PRO A 173 8.88 -24.36 14.00
N GLU A 174 8.64 -24.13 15.29
CA GLU A 174 7.80 -24.94 16.15
C GLU A 174 6.31 -24.52 16.14
N ASP A 175 5.97 -23.38 15.51
CA ASP A 175 4.58 -22.93 15.38
C ASP A 175 3.77 -23.88 14.48
N ASP A 176 2.48 -24.05 14.80
CA ASP A 176 1.57 -24.79 13.93
C ASP A 176 1.14 -23.91 12.74
N LEU A 177 1.74 -24.18 11.59
CA LEU A 177 1.48 -23.50 10.32
C LEU A 177 0.72 -24.38 9.32
N SER A 178 0.17 -25.51 9.76
CA SER A 178 -0.47 -26.51 8.89
C SER A 178 -1.73 -26.01 8.18
N GLU A 179 -2.43 -25.04 8.78
CA GLU A 179 -3.65 -24.44 8.23
C GLU A 179 -3.37 -23.27 7.26
N VAL A 180 -2.12 -22.79 7.16
CA VAL A 180 -1.77 -21.61 6.34
C VAL A 180 -2.06 -21.88 4.87
N VAL A 181 -2.86 -20.99 4.26
CA VAL A 181 -3.20 -21.05 2.83
C VAL A 181 -2.25 -20.15 2.06
N ARG A 182 -1.61 -20.67 1.02
CA ARG A 182 -0.69 -19.91 0.15
C ARG A 182 -0.61 -20.49 -1.26
N PRO A 183 -0.25 -19.67 -2.27
CA PRO A 183 -0.23 -20.11 -3.67
C PRO A 183 1.07 -20.83 -4.10
N ARG A 184 2.02 -21.07 -3.18
CA ARG A 184 3.39 -21.47 -3.53
C ARG A 184 3.85 -22.69 -2.72
N THR A 185 4.71 -23.51 -3.33
CA THR A 185 5.24 -24.74 -2.74
C THR A 185 6.64 -24.59 -2.12
N SER A 186 7.26 -23.41 -2.24
CA SER A 186 8.51 -23.11 -1.53
C SER A 186 8.30 -23.19 -0.01
N ASP A 187 9.39 -23.24 0.75
CA ASP A 187 9.29 -23.17 2.21
C ASP A 187 8.72 -21.81 2.63
N LEU A 188 7.77 -21.83 3.56
CA LEU A 188 7.11 -20.64 4.07
C LEU A 188 8.05 -19.76 4.90
N LEU A 189 8.92 -20.40 5.67
CA LEU A 189 9.85 -19.74 6.56
C LEU A 189 11.24 -19.70 5.94
N CYS A 190 11.85 -18.53 5.91
CA CYS A 190 13.23 -18.34 5.47
C CYS A 190 14.12 -17.99 6.68
N PRO A 191 15.14 -18.78 7.01
CA PRO A 191 16.04 -18.47 8.12
C PRO A 191 16.98 -17.31 7.75
N ILE A 192 17.03 -16.29 8.60
CA ILE A 192 17.83 -15.08 8.44
C ILE A 192 18.64 -14.85 9.70
N GLU A 193 19.95 -14.75 9.54
CA GLU A 193 20.86 -14.37 10.63
C GLU A 193 20.70 -12.88 10.96
N THR A 194 20.43 -12.57 12.22
CA THR A 194 20.42 -11.21 12.78
C THR A 194 21.34 -11.14 14.00
N PRO A 195 21.65 -9.94 14.54
CA PRO A 195 22.47 -9.81 15.75
C PRO A 195 21.90 -10.52 16.98
N ASP A 196 20.58 -10.74 17.02
CA ASP A 196 19.89 -11.40 18.13
C ASP A 196 19.74 -12.92 17.92
N GLY A 197 20.28 -13.45 16.83
CA GLY A 197 20.21 -14.86 16.43
C GLY A 197 19.43 -15.10 15.14
N THR A 198 19.28 -16.36 14.76
CA THR A 198 18.50 -16.74 13.58
C THR A 198 17.02 -16.43 13.79
N ARG A 199 16.44 -15.60 12.92
CA ARG A 199 14.99 -15.34 12.85
C ARG A 199 14.43 -16.00 11.59
N TYR A 200 13.20 -16.52 11.66
CA TYR A 200 12.55 -17.18 10.53
C TYR A 200 11.48 -16.25 9.95
N VAL A 201 11.82 -15.55 8.87
CA VAL A 201 10.93 -14.58 8.24
C VAL A 201 9.89 -15.30 7.39
N TRP A 202 8.68 -14.73 7.36
CA TRP A 202 7.56 -15.27 6.61
C TRP A 202 7.61 -14.82 5.15
N CYS A 203 7.49 -15.78 4.23
CA CYS A 203 7.58 -15.56 2.79
C CYS A 203 6.44 -16.28 2.07
N THR A 204 5.27 -15.63 1.98
CA THR A 204 4.04 -16.20 1.38
C THR A 204 4.25 -16.56 -0.10
N PHE A 205 5.05 -15.76 -0.82
CA PHE A 205 5.22 -15.88 -2.28
C PHE A 205 6.59 -16.43 -2.68
N SER A 206 7.67 -15.77 -2.26
CA SER A 206 9.04 -16.19 -2.56
C SER A 206 9.99 -15.70 -1.48
N HIS A 207 11.21 -16.24 -1.39
CA HIS A 207 12.20 -15.73 -0.43
C HIS A 207 12.74 -14.34 -0.79
N ASP A 208 12.43 -13.82 -1.98
CA ASP A 208 12.67 -12.42 -2.31
C ASP A 208 11.53 -11.50 -1.87
N GLN A 209 10.34 -12.04 -1.61
CA GLN A 209 9.15 -11.31 -1.18
C GLN A 209 8.88 -11.61 0.30
N VAL A 210 9.40 -10.76 1.18
CA VAL A 210 9.34 -10.96 2.62
C VAL A 210 8.12 -10.24 3.18
N ASP A 211 7.25 -10.99 3.85
CA ASP A 211 5.97 -10.47 4.35
C ASP A 211 6.16 -9.47 5.49
N LEU A 212 5.45 -8.35 5.36
CA LEU A 212 5.43 -7.27 6.32
C LEU A 212 4.50 -7.60 7.51
N ASN A 213 4.85 -7.07 8.67
CA ASN A 213 4.19 -7.29 9.95
C ASN A 213 3.21 -6.16 10.29
N PHE A 214 1.96 -6.25 9.84
CA PHE A 214 0.93 -5.25 10.15
C PHE A 214 0.48 -5.24 11.61
N ALA A 215 0.87 -6.22 12.43
CA ALA A 215 0.65 -6.15 13.87
C ALA A 215 1.53 -5.08 14.55
N ASP A 216 2.58 -4.61 13.88
CA ASP A 216 3.37 -3.45 14.31
C ASP A 216 2.72 -2.13 13.83
N PRO A 217 2.26 -1.26 14.74
CA PRO A 217 1.69 0.03 14.36
C PRO A 217 2.72 0.99 13.71
N ASP A 218 4.03 0.82 13.93
CA ASP A 218 5.04 1.65 13.26
C ASP A 218 5.08 1.39 11.75
N LEU A 219 4.88 0.15 11.33
CA LEU A 219 4.72 -0.16 9.91
C LEU A 219 3.52 0.57 9.31
N LEU A 220 2.37 0.58 10.00
CA LEU A 220 1.18 1.28 9.52
C LEU A 220 1.46 2.77 9.28
N ARG A 221 2.26 3.43 10.14
CA ARG A 221 2.69 4.83 9.93
C ARG A 221 3.39 5.01 8.59
N GLU A 222 4.33 4.13 8.27
CA GLU A 222 5.08 4.20 7.01
C GLU A 222 4.19 3.93 5.80
N ILE A 223 3.27 2.96 5.89
CA ILE A 223 2.33 2.70 4.79
C ILE A 223 1.41 3.90 4.57
N VAL A 224 0.98 4.59 5.62
CA VAL A 224 0.18 5.83 5.48
C VAL A 224 0.98 6.95 4.82
N LYS A 225 2.29 7.08 5.09
CA LYS A 225 3.17 8.02 4.36
C LYS A 225 3.27 7.68 2.88
N ILE A 226 3.39 6.39 2.55
CA ILE A 226 3.44 5.91 1.16
C ILE A 226 2.12 6.19 0.43
N ILE A 227 0.98 5.91 1.05
CA ILE A 227 -0.34 6.24 0.51
C ILE A 227 -0.45 7.74 0.24
N LYS A 228 -0.05 8.58 1.21
CA LYS A 228 -0.05 10.04 1.05
C LYS A 228 0.84 10.50 -0.10
N LEU A 229 2.06 9.96 -0.21
CA LEU A 229 2.96 10.25 -1.32
C LEU A 229 2.29 9.97 -2.66
N TYR A 230 1.63 8.82 -2.79
CA TYR A 230 1.01 8.43 -4.06
C TYR A 230 -0.19 9.33 -4.40
N LEU A 231 -0.99 9.71 -3.40
CA LEU A 231 -2.04 10.73 -3.56
C LEU A 231 -1.48 12.06 -4.04
N ASP A 232 -0.36 12.51 -3.46
CA ASP A 232 0.31 13.77 -3.85
C ASP A 232 0.83 13.75 -5.28
N HIS A 233 1.17 12.55 -5.77
CA HIS A 233 1.58 12.30 -7.16
C HIS A 233 0.42 11.90 -8.08
N GLY A 234 -0.82 12.18 -7.67
CA GLY A 234 -2.00 12.09 -8.54
C GLY A 234 -2.58 10.69 -8.72
N VAL A 235 -2.12 9.68 -7.97
CA VAL A 235 -2.77 8.37 -7.94
C VAL A 235 -4.19 8.53 -7.39
N LYS A 236 -5.18 8.07 -8.17
CA LYS A 236 -6.61 8.11 -7.79
C LYS A 236 -7.17 6.73 -7.50
N ILE A 237 -6.54 5.67 -7.96
CA ILE A 237 -7.02 4.31 -7.71
C ILE A 237 -5.88 3.47 -7.17
N PHE A 238 -6.09 2.88 -5.99
CA PHE A 238 -5.13 1.99 -5.35
C PHE A 238 -5.57 0.55 -5.56
N ARG A 239 -4.78 -0.24 -6.28
CA ARG A 239 -4.94 -1.70 -6.30
C ARG A 239 -4.15 -2.27 -5.10
N LEU A 240 -4.85 -2.80 -4.11
CA LEU A 240 -4.22 -3.45 -2.96
C LEU A 240 -3.83 -4.87 -3.34
N ASP A 241 -2.56 -5.05 -3.67
CA ASP A 241 -2.00 -6.34 -4.09
C ASP A 241 -1.87 -7.30 -2.89
N ALA A 242 -2.26 -8.56 -3.09
CA ALA A 242 -2.15 -9.62 -2.09
C ALA A 242 -2.75 -9.23 -0.73
N ILE A 243 -3.79 -8.39 -0.71
CA ILE A 243 -4.27 -7.76 0.54
C ILE A 243 -4.84 -8.80 1.51
N ALA A 244 -5.35 -9.90 0.97
CA ALA A 244 -5.88 -11.01 1.76
C ALA A 244 -4.86 -11.61 2.75
N PHE A 245 -3.55 -11.49 2.49
CA PHE A 245 -2.47 -12.08 3.29
C PHE A 245 -1.88 -11.13 4.35
N ILE A 246 -2.37 -9.89 4.43
CA ILE A 246 -1.72 -8.81 5.20
C ILE A 246 -1.60 -9.09 6.71
N TRP A 247 -2.48 -9.93 7.28
CA TRP A 247 -2.49 -10.28 8.70
C TRP A 247 -2.21 -11.77 8.94
N LYS A 248 -1.37 -12.06 9.95
CA LYS A 248 -0.81 -13.40 10.20
C LYS A 248 -1.09 -13.82 11.63
N VAL A 249 -1.66 -15.01 11.81
CA VAL A 249 -1.89 -15.64 13.12
C VAL A 249 -1.64 -17.14 12.97
N ALA A 250 -0.63 -17.67 13.67
CA ALA A 250 -0.33 -19.11 13.66
C ALA A 250 -1.55 -19.93 14.08
N GLY A 251 -1.73 -21.11 13.50
CA GLY A 251 -2.92 -21.95 13.67
C GLY A 251 -4.17 -21.49 12.91
N THR A 252 -4.06 -20.51 12.00
CA THR A 252 -5.15 -20.06 11.11
C THR A 252 -4.73 -20.14 9.64
N SER A 253 -5.65 -19.84 8.73
CA SER A 253 -5.34 -19.74 7.30
C SER A 253 -4.42 -18.59 6.92
N CYS A 254 -4.27 -17.57 7.79
CA CYS A 254 -3.61 -16.29 7.46
C CYS A 254 -4.16 -15.64 6.18
N LEU A 255 -5.42 -15.91 5.84
CA LEU A 255 -6.08 -15.42 4.63
C LEU A 255 -7.41 -14.77 5.02
N SER A 256 -7.58 -13.50 4.63
CA SER A 256 -8.80 -12.71 4.84
C SER A 256 -9.28 -12.69 6.30
N LEU A 257 -8.34 -12.53 7.24
CA LEU A 257 -8.66 -12.43 8.66
C LEU A 257 -9.46 -11.13 8.95
N PRO A 258 -10.20 -11.05 10.07
CA PRO A 258 -10.98 -9.86 10.42
C PRO A 258 -10.16 -8.56 10.39
N GLU A 259 -8.91 -8.61 10.86
CA GLU A 259 -7.96 -7.50 10.88
C GLU A 259 -7.56 -7.06 9.47
N THR A 260 -7.44 -7.99 8.52
CA THR A 260 -7.23 -7.68 7.09
C THR A 260 -8.34 -6.77 6.57
N HIS A 261 -9.59 -7.15 6.80
CA HIS A 261 -10.73 -6.34 6.37
C HIS A 261 -10.78 -4.98 7.06
N GLU A 262 -10.38 -4.92 8.33
CA GLU A 262 -10.36 -3.68 9.09
C GLU A 262 -9.26 -2.72 8.64
N ILE A 263 -8.08 -3.22 8.28
CA ILE A 263 -7.00 -2.44 7.66
C ILE A 263 -7.49 -1.83 6.34
N VAL A 264 -8.19 -2.60 5.50
CA VAL A 264 -8.75 -2.08 4.24
C VAL A 264 -9.77 -0.97 4.51
N ARG A 265 -10.63 -1.12 5.53
CA ARG A 265 -11.57 -0.06 5.93
C ARG A 265 -10.84 1.17 6.46
N LEU A 266 -9.77 1.00 7.23
CA LEU A 266 -8.94 2.08 7.72
C LEU A 266 -8.31 2.86 6.56
N PHE A 267 -7.67 2.19 5.60
CA PHE A 267 -7.09 2.84 4.42
C PHE A 267 -8.16 3.60 3.63
N ARG A 268 -9.33 2.99 3.42
CA ARG A 268 -10.45 3.67 2.76
C ARG A 268 -10.85 4.94 3.51
N THR A 269 -11.01 4.88 4.83
CA THR A 269 -11.34 6.04 5.67
C THR A 269 -10.25 7.12 5.56
N LEU A 270 -8.98 6.75 5.67
CA LEU A 270 -7.86 7.68 5.57
C LEU A 270 -7.82 8.40 4.21
N ILE A 271 -7.98 7.64 3.13
CA ILE A 271 -7.94 8.16 1.76
C ILE A 271 -9.16 9.05 1.47
N GLN A 272 -10.38 8.59 1.77
CA GLN A 272 -11.61 9.29 1.35
C GLN A 272 -11.78 10.67 1.99
N PHE A 273 -11.32 10.87 3.23
CA PHE A 273 -11.40 12.17 3.89
C PHE A 273 -10.49 13.23 3.24
N VAL A 274 -9.41 12.80 2.57
CA VAL A 274 -8.44 13.68 1.91
C VAL A 274 -8.69 13.77 0.40
N ALA A 275 -9.01 12.64 -0.22
CA ALA A 275 -9.29 12.51 -1.65
C ALA A 275 -10.60 11.72 -1.84
N PRO A 276 -11.78 12.37 -1.76
CA PRO A 276 -13.07 11.67 -1.79
C PRO A 276 -13.36 10.92 -3.08
N THR A 277 -12.71 11.29 -4.18
CA THR A 277 -12.87 10.62 -5.48
C THR A 277 -11.90 9.47 -5.68
N ALA A 278 -10.97 9.25 -4.74
CA ALA A 278 -10.03 8.16 -4.83
C ALA A 278 -10.72 6.83 -4.49
N MET A 279 -10.29 5.77 -5.17
CA MET A 279 -10.88 4.43 -5.08
C MET A 279 -9.84 3.42 -4.62
N ILE A 280 -10.34 2.36 -3.98
CA ILE A 280 -9.55 1.18 -3.61
C ILE A 280 -10.16 -0.01 -4.33
N ILE A 281 -9.32 -0.79 -4.98
CA ILE A 281 -9.64 -2.09 -5.57
C ILE A 281 -8.80 -3.12 -4.83
N THR A 282 -9.40 -4.22 -4.41
CA THR A 282 -8.70 -5.30 -3.70
C THR A 282 -8.41 -6.45 -4.65
N GLU A 283 -7.22 -7.02 -4.56
CA GLU A 283 -6.89 -8.32 -5.15
C GLU A 283 -6.59 -9.37 -4.07
#